data_AF-A0A662PPZ0-F1
#
_entry.id   AF-A0A662PPZ0-F1
#
_cell.length_a   1.000
_cell.length_b   1.000
_cell.length_c   1.000
_cell.angle_alpha   90.00
_cell.angle_beta   90.00
_cell.angle_gamma   90.00
#
_symmetry.space_group_name_H-M   'P 1'
#
loop_
_entity.id
_entity.type
_entity.pdbx_description
1 polymer ?
#
loop_
_entity_poly.entity_id
_entity_poly.type
_entity_poly.pdbx_seq_one_letter_code
_entity_poly.pdbx_strand_id
1 'polypeptide(L)'
;MQTEIEIAGRKYTIRRPSRAEMYSSGLQYLSNLLDELRRTLSQEANIEKKKELQEEIIKLQYEYERKLLLTCVDEIKEEDLEKLDYLEWYQLVDRVIDFVFLKPMEELRVRRRKNG
;
A
#
# COMPACT_ATOMS: atom_id res chain seq x y z
N MET A 1 10.43 -14.16 -0.19
CA MET A 1 10.50 -13.87 1.26
C MET A 1 9.09 -13.58 1.73
N GLN A 2 8.67 -14.24 2.81
CA GLN A 2 7.33 -14.14 3.38
C GLN A 2 7.44 -13.87 4.89
N THR A 3 6.37 -13.35 5.48
CA THR A 3 6.20 -13.19 6.92
C THR A 3 4.78 -13.52 7.31
N GLU A 4 4.60 -14.19 8.43
CA GLU A 4 3.28 -14.40 9.03
C GLU A 4 2.98 -13.28 10.02
N ILE A 5 1.73 -12.84 10.07
CA ILE A 5 1.22 -11.88 11.04
C ILE A 5 -0.17 -12.31 11.53
N GLU A 6 -0.58 -11.77 12.67
CA GLU A 6 -1.93 -11.93 13.19
C GLU A 6 -2.54 -10.55 13.45
N ILE A 7 -3.77 -10.34 12.97
CA ILE A 7 -4.56 -9.12 13.12
C ILE A 7 -5.96 -9.54 13.56
N ALA A 8 -6.43 -9.04 14.69
CA ALA A 8 -7.76 -9.36 15.23
C ALA A 8 -8.08 -10.87 15.28
N GLY A 9 -7.08 -11.71 15.56
CA GLY A 9 -7.21 -13.17 15.60
C GLY A 9 -7.20 -13.87 14.23
N ARG A 10 -7.16 -13.13 13.12
CA ARG A 10 -6.97 -13.66 11.76
C ARG A 10 -5.49 -13.70 11.41
N LYS A 11 -5.03 -14.81 10.84
CA LYS A 11 -3.65 -14.99 10.40
C LYS A 11 -3.51 -14.64 8.93
N TYR A 12 -2.45 -13.90 8.60
CA TYR A 12 -2.12 -13.53 7.23
C TYR A 12 -0.67 -13.86 6.92
N THR A 13 -0.41 -14.30 5.70
CA THR A 13 0.94 -14.47 5.17
C THR A 13 1.20 -13.34 4.18
N ILE A 14 2.13 -12.45 4.50
CA ILE A 14 2.55 -11.36 3.60
C ILE A 14 3.78 -11.81 2.83
N ARG A 15 3.80 -11.57 1.52
CA ARG A 15 4.92 -11.84 0.62
C ARG A 15 5.35 -10.57 -0.09
N ARG A 16 6.66 -10.48 -0.40
CA ARG A 16 7.16 -9.42 -1.28
C ARG A 16 6.74 -9.73 -2.73
N PRO A 17 6.04 -8.82 -3.42
CA PRO A 17 5.69 -9.04 -4.82
C PRO A 17 6.94 -8.97 -5.69
N SER A 18 6.93 -9.71 -6.80
CA SER A 18 7.91 -9.52 -7.86
C SER A 18 7.69 -8.20 -8.59
N ARG A 19 8.71 -7.74 -9.33
CA ARG A 19 8.55 -6.56 -10.20
C ARG A 19 7.45 -6.77 -11.23
N ALA A 20 7.35 -7.97 -11.80
CA ALA A 20 6.31 -8.30 -12.77
C ALA A 20 4.91 -8.13 -12.17
N GLU A 21 4.68 -8.63 -10.95
CA GLU A 21 3.41 -8.49 -10.23
C GLU A 21 3.09 -7.04 -9.89
N MET A 22 4.08 -6.23 -9.50
CA MET A 22 3.86 -4.80 -9.27
C MET A 22 3.41 -4.05 -10.54
N TYR A 23 3.93 -4.43 -11.70
CA TYR A 23 3.49 -3.85 -12.97
C TYR A 23 2.12 -4.40 -13.40
N SER A 24 1.93 -5.73 -13.36
CA SER A 24 0.70 -6.36 -13.85
C SER A 24 -0.51 -6.09 -12.96
N SER A 25 -0.32 -5.85 -11.66
CA SER A 25 -1.40 -5.43 -10.74
C SER A 25 -1.87 -3.99 -10.99
N GLY A 26 -1.07 -3.18 -11.67
CA GLY A 26 -1.31 -1.74 -11.83
C GLY A 26 -0.90 -0.90 -10.61
N LEU A 27 -0.26 -1.50 -9.59
CA LEU A 27 0.20 -0.76 -8.39
C LEU A 27 1.14 0.38 -8.73
N GLN A 28 2.05 0.17 -9.70
CA GLN A 28 2.95 1.24 -10.13
C GLN A 28 2.19 2.42 -10.76
N TYR A 29 1.16 2.13 -11.55
CA TYR A 29 0.33 3.15 -12.18
C TYR A 29 -0.46 3.95 -11.14
N LEU A 30 -1.14 3.25 -10.22
CA LEU A 30 -1.91 3.88 -9.14
C LEU A 30 -1.01 4.73 -8.21
N SER A 31 0.19 4.24 -7.90
CA SER A 31 1.17 5.00 -7.10
C SER A 31 1.59 6.30 -7.80
N ASN A 32 1.86 6.25 -9.10
CA ASN A 32 2.25 7.44 -9.86
C ASN A 32 1.09 8.46 -9.93
N LEU A 33 -0.14 7.97 -10.12
CA LEU A 33 -1.32 8.83 -10.17
C LEU A 33 -1.63 9.48 -8.81
N LEU A 34 -1.47 8.74 -7.70
CA LEU A 34 -1.57 9.31 -6.35
C LEU A 34 -0.53 10.40 -6.12
N ASP A 35 0.71 10.19 -6.53
CA ASP A 35 1.77 11.19 -6.41
C ASP A 35 1.47 12.45 -7.23
N GLU A 36 0.94 12.28 -8.44
CA GLU A 36 0.53 13.39 -9.30
C GLU A 36 -0.63 14.18 -8.69
N LEU A 37 -1.70 13.51 -8.26
CA LEU A 37 -2.85 14.17 -7.61
C LEU A 37 -2.45 14.91 -6.33
N ARG A 38 -1.58 14.31 -5.51
CA ARG A 38 -1.05 14.97 -4.30
C ARG A 38 -0.23 16.21 -4.62
N ARG A 39 0.57 16.18 -5.70
CA ARG A 39 1.29 17.37 -6.19
C ARG A 39 0.33 18.44 -6.67
N THR A 40 -0.67 18.08 -7.47
CA THR A 40 -1.71 19.01 -7.94
C THR A 40 -2.46 19.64 -6.78
N LEU A 41 -2.89 18.86 -5.79
CA LEU A 41 -3.57 19.34 -4.59
C LEU A 41 -2.72 20.37 -3.81
N SER A 42 -1.40 20.13 -3.73
CA SER A 42 -0.48 21.03 -3.01
C SER A 42 -0.32 22.40 -3.69
N GLN A 43 -0.57 22.47 -5.00
CA GLN A 43 -0.42 23.68 -5.82
C GLN A 43 -1.77 24.38 -6.09
N GLU A 44 -2.88 23.69 -5.88
CA GLU A 44 -4.21 24.26 -6.10
C GLU A 44 -4.52 25.37 -5.09
N ALA A 45 -5.11 26.47 -5.57
CA ALA A 45 -5.52 27.60 -4.74
C ALA A 45 -7.03 27.63 -4.52
N ASN A 46 -7.81 27.08 -5.46
CA ASN A 46 -9.26 27.01 -5.39
C ASN A 46 -9.73 25.96 -4.36
N ILE A 47 -10.55 26.38 -3.41
CA ILE A 47 -11.02 25.54 -2.30
C ILE A 47 -11.98 24.43 -2.76
N GLU A 48 -12.84 24.68 -3.74
CA GLU A 48 -13.78 23.68 -4.26
C GLU A 48 -13.00 22.59 -5.00
N LYS A 49 -12.07 22.97 -5.88
CA LYS A 49 -11.17 22.02 -6.56
C LYS A 49 -10.30 21.22 -5.59
N LYS A 50 -9.87 21.82 -4.47
CA LYS A 50 -9.16 21.08 -3.42
C LYS A 50 -10.01 19.97 -2.81
N LYS A 51 -11.30 20.23 -2.55
CA LYS A 51 -12.20 19.21 -2.02
C LYS A 51 -12.41 18.08 -3.02
N GLU A 52 -12.62 18.41 -4.29
CA GLU A 52 -12.75 17.43 -5.37
C GLU A 52 -11.50 16.55 -5.48
N LEU A 53 -10.31 17.17 -5.49
CA LEU A 53 -9.02 16.44 -5.52
C LEU A 53 -8.82 15.57 -4.28
N GLN A 54 -9.24 16.03 -3.09
CA GLN A 54 -9.17 15.22 -1.86
C GLN A 54 -10.06 13.99 -1.95
N GLU A 55 -11.29 14.12 -2.44
CA GLU A 55 -12.19 12.98 -2.65
C GLU A 55 -11.63 11.98 -3.66
N GLU A 56 -11.04 12.47 -4.75
CA GLU A 56 -10.39 11.64 -5.76
C GLU A 56 -9.18 10.88 -5.17
N ILE A 57 -8.33 11.58 -4.40
CA ILE A 57 -7.19 10.97 -3.72
C ILE A 57 -7.65 9.87 -2.75
N ILE A 58 -8.71 10.10 -1.98
CA ILE A 58 -9.23 9.10 -1.01
C ILE A 58 -9.71 7.85 -1.77
N LYS A 59 -10.49 8.02 -2.84
CA LYS A 59 -10.98 6.90 -3.66
C LYS A 59 -9.81 6.12 -4.27
N LEU A 60 -8.85 6.82 -4.85
CA LEU A 60 -7.68 6.20 -5.48
C LEU A 60 -6.76 5.53 -4.46
N GLN A 61 -6.63 6.11 -3.27
CA GLN A 61 -5.86 5.51 -2.18
C GLN A 61 -6.49 4.20 -1.72
N TYR A 62 -7.81 4.16 -1.56
CA TYR A 62 -8.52 2.92 -1.24
C TYR A 62 -8.33 1.86 -2.32
N GLU A 63 -8.41 2.22 -3.61
CA GLU A 63 -8.13 1.29 -4.71
C GLU A 63 -6.68 0.77 -4.67
N TYR A 64 -5.72 1.66 -4.46
CA TYR A 64 -4.31 1.30 -4.32
C TYR A 64 -4.09 0.31 -3.17
N GLU A 65 -4.62 0.61 -1.98
CA GLU A 65 -4.52 -0.24 -0.80
C GLU A 65 -5.15 -1.62 -1.07
N ARG A 66 -6.34 -1.66 -1.67
CA ARG A 66 -7.00 -2.91 -2.07
C ARG A 66 -6.12 -3.76 -2.97
N LYS A 67 -5.58 -3.17 -4.05
CA LYS A 67 -4.68 -3.89 -4.96
C LYS A 67 -3.40 -4.33 -4.27
N LEU A 68 -2.90 -3.53 -3.34
CA LEU A 68 -1.68 -3.84 -2.58
C LEU A 68 -1.89 -5.11 -1.76
N LEU A 69 -3.01 -5.20 -1.05
CA LEU A 69 -3.37 -6.38 -0.27
C LEU A 69 -3.54 -7.62 -1.15
N LEU A 70 -4.32 -7.53 -2.23
CA LEU A 70 -4.52 -8.64 -3.18
C LEU A 70 -3.22 -9.14 -3.82
N THR A 71 -2.23 -8.26 -3.96
CA THR A 71 -0.95 -8.61 -4.59
C THR A 71 0.04 -9.18 -3.57
N CYS A 72 0.01 -8.70 -2.33
CA CYS A 72 1.06 -8.96 -1.35
C CYS A 72 0.65 -9.88 -0.20
N VAL A 73 -0.64 -10.15 -0.01
CA VAL A 73 -1.12 -11.11 1.00
C VAL A 73 -1.46 -12.41 0.29
N ASP A 74 -0.88 -13.50 0.76
CA ASP A 74 -1.05 -14.81 0.16
C ASP A 74 -2.50 -15.29 0.33
N GLU A 75 -3.06 -15.83 -0.74
CA GLU A 75 -4.40 -16.42 -0.81
C GLU A 75 -5.59 -15.50 -0.44
N ILE A 76 -5.38 -14.21 -0.17
CA ILE A 76 -6.47 -13.27 0.12
C ILE A 76 -7.29 -13.00 -1.13
N LYS A 77 -8.63 -13.03 -1.01
CA LYS A 77 -9.55 -12.71 -2.10
C LYS A 77 -10.28 -11.41 -1.85
N GLU A 78 -10.96 -10.91 -2.88
CA GLU A 78 -11.76 -9.68 -2.78
C GLU A 78 -12.86 -9.81 -1.73
N GLU A 79 -13.49 -10.98 -1.61
CA GLU A 79 -14.56 -11.23 -0.64
C GLU A 79 -14.03 -11.29 0.81
N ASP A 80 -12.74 -11.55 1.01
CA ASP A 80 -12.13 -11.52 2.34
C ASP A 80 -11.82 -10.10 2.78
N LEU A 81 -11.44 -9.24 1.83
CA LEU A 81 -11.22 -7.82 2.05
C LEU A 81 -12.51 -7.09 2.46
N GLU A 82 -13.65 -7.47 1.88
CA GLU A 82 -14.97 -6.91 2.23
C GLU A 82 -15.42 -7.26 3.67
N LYS A 83 -14.82 -8.29 4.27
CA LYS A 83 -15.09 -8.72 5.66
C LYS A 83 -14.13 -8.11 6.67
N LEU A 84 -13.20 -7.26 6.22
CA LEU A 84 -12.33 -6.50 7.11
C LEU A 84 -13.09 -5.28 7.60
N ASP A 85 -13.09 -5.06 8.91
CA ASP A 85 -13.49 -3.77 9.41
C ASP A 85 -12.45 -2.69 9.07
N TYR A 86 -12.83 -1.42 9.29
CA TYR A 86 -11.97 -0.29 9.00
C TYR A 86 -10.60 -0.39 9.70
N LEU A 87 -10.56 -0.81 10.97
CA LEU A 87 -9.32 -0.89 11.73
C LEU A 87 -8.44 -2.05 11.25
N GLU A 88 -9.03 -3.23 11.03
CA GLU A 88 -8.37 -4.41 10.49
C GLU A 88 -7.74 -4.12 9.12
N TRP A 89 -8.47 -3.41 8.26
CA TRP A 89 -7.97 -2.98 6.95
C TRP A 89 -6.66 -2.19 7.06
N TYR A 90 -6.65 -1.10 7.83
CA TYR A 90 -5.45 -0.26 7.95
C TYR A 90 -4.31 -0.98 8.65
N GLN A 91 -4.60 -1.80 9.66
CA GLN A 91 -3.58 -2.63 10.30
C GLN A 91 -2.92 -3.57 9.29
N LEU A 92 -3.69 -4.19 8.40
CA LEU A 92 -3.16 -5.10 7.39
C LEU A 92 -2.35 -4.34 6.33
N VAL A 93 -2.87 -3.22 5.84
CA VAL A 93 -2.16 -2.33 4.89
C VAL A 93 -0.83 -1.88 5.47
N ASP A 94 -0.80 -1.38 6.70
CA ASP A 94 0.42 -0.90 7.36
C ASP A 94 1.47 -2.00 7.49
N ARG A 95 1.05 -3.23 7.84
CA ARG A 95 1.96 -4.38 7.91
C ARG A 95 2.53 -4.76 6.55
N VAL A 96 1.72 -4.68 5.49
CA VAL A 96 2.18 -4.91 4.12
C VAL A 96 3.18 -3.83 3.71
N ILE A 97 2.88 -2.56 3.96
CA ILE A 97 3.77 -1.44 3.63
C ILE A 97 5.12 -1.57 4.34
N ASP A 98 5.09 -1.84 5.65
CA ASP A 98 6.28 -2.03 6.46
C ASP A 98 7.16 -3.16 5.91
N PHE A 99 6.56 -4.32 5.64
CA PHE A 99 7.31 -5.49 5.19
C PHE A 99 7.81 -5.39 3.75
N VAL A 100 7.00 -4.83 2.84
CA VAL A 100 7.29 -4.78 1.41
C VAL A 100 8.20 -3.61 1.05
N PHE A 101 8.07 -2.46 1.71
CA PHE A 101 8.78 -1.23 1.32
C PHE A 101 9.76 -0.72 2.39
N LEU A 102 9.36 -0.66 3.66
CA LEU A 102 10.18 0.00 4.69
C LEU A 102 11.34 -0.88 5.19
N LYS A 103 11.07 -2.13 5.58
CA LYS A 103 12.09 -3.08 6.05
C LYS A 103 13.24 -3.28 5.05
N PRO A 104 13.01 -3.51 3.74
CA PRO A 104 14.10 -3.63 2.77
C PRO A 104 15.02 -2.40 2.75
N MET A 105 14.45 -1.20 2.88
CA MET A 105 15.21 0.04 2.89
C MET A 105 16.05 0.19 4.15
N GLU A 106 15.52 -0.23 5.30
CA GLU A 106 16.28 -0.27 6.55
C GLU A 106 17.43 -1.28 6.49
N GLU A 107 17.18 -2.50 5.99
CA GLU A 107 18.20 -3.53 5.78
C GLU A 107 19.35 -3.00 4.89
N LEU A 108 19.02 -2.29 3.80
CA LEU A 108 20.00 -1.67 2.93
C LEU A 108 20.81 -0.57 3.62
N ARG A 109 20.16 0.29 4.42
CA ARG A 109 20.84 1.34 5.21
C ARG A 109 21.82 0.73 6.21
N VAL A 110 21.43 -0.32 6.91
CA VAL A 110 22.30 -1.02 7.87
C VAL A 110 23.51 -1.64 7.16
N ARG A 111 23.31 -2.30 6.01
CA ARG A 111 24.41 -2.86 5.21
C ARG A 111 25.42 -1.80 4.75
N ARG A 112 24.93 -0.64 4.29
CA ARG A 112 25.81 0.47 3.87
C ARG A 112 26.64 1.03 5.02
N ARG A 113 26.07 1.13 6.23
CA ARG A 113 26.79 1.61 7.43
C ARG A 113 27.82 0.62 7.97
N LYS A 114 27.63 -0.69 7.76
CA LYS A 114 28.58 -1.73 8.21
C LYS A 114 29.74 -1.92 7.24
N ASN A 115 29.55 -1.55 5.97
CA ASN A 115 30.51 -1.78 4.88
C ASN A 115 31.16 -0.49 4.34
N GLY A 116 30.89 0.66 4.96
CA GLY A 116 31.52 1.96 4.65
C GLY A 116 32.07 2.58 5.91
#